data_AF-A0A9W7FJ55-F1
#
_entry.id   AF-A0A9W7FJ55-F1
#
_cell.length_a   1.000
_cell.length_b   1.000
_cell.length_c   1.000
_cell.angle_alpha   90.00
_cell.angle_beta   90.00
_cell.angle_gamma   90.00
#
_symmetry.space_group_name_H-M   'P 1'
#
loop_
_entity.id
_entity.type
_entity.pdbx_description
1 polymer ?
#
loop_
_entity_poly.entity_id
_entity_poly.type
_entity_poly.pdbx_seq_one_letter_code
_entity_poly.pdbx_strand_id
1 'polypeptide(L)'
;MEIGTQVRADFGKEGWWNGKITRQSRKYTDITVTWSDGSNQTFTRQAASLLVAQYADWSSTRAKGTKNSKKRPLTAATTNTSTTASTAFDSVMGSLISSSEALQEENDDLKDKLLRLQCENEDLKGELAEQRKRQCKTASTYGEGDDGEIERLKGEIESYKEKIKQQSETIATLGQIVTSQAKS
;
A
#
# COMPACT_ATOMS: atom_id res chain seq x y z
N MET A 1 16.59 25.62 9.96
CA MET A 1 17.25 25.07 11.16
C MET A 1 18.63 24.64 10.74
N GLU A 2 19.64 25.17 11.43
CA GLU A 2 21.03 24.98 11.08
C GLU A 2 21.73 24.09 12.10
N ILE A 3 22.76 23.37 11.67
CA ILE A 3 23.65 22.67 12.60
C ILE A 3 24.23 23.74 13.54
N GLY A 4 24.11 23.47 14.83
CA GLY A 4 24.54 24.34 15.89
C GLY A 4 23.44 25.11 16.61
N THR A 5 22.20 25.04 16.12
CA THR A 5 21.03 25.64 16.77
C THR A 5 20.81 25.01 18.15
N GLN A 6 20.58 25.85 19.15
CA GLN A 6 20.25 25.42 20.51
C GLN A 6 18.80 24.95 20.60
N VAL A 7 18.57 23.90 21.39
CA VAL A 7 17.26 23.31 21.62
C VAL A 7 17.06 23.02 23.09
N ARG A 8 15.80 22.92 23.52
CA ARG A 8 15.44 22.58 24.89
C ARG A 8 14.25 21.63 24.89
N ALA A 9 14.28 20.63 25.76
CA ALA A 9 13.19 19.69 25.99
C ALA A 9 12.93 19.50 27.49
N ASP A 10 11.69 19.18 27.83
CA ASP A 10 11.31 18.72 29.17
C ASP A 10 11.18 17.19 29.15
N PHE A 11 11.96 16.52 29.99
CA PHE A 11 11.92 15.07 30.17
C PHE A 11 11.15 14.65 31.43
N GLY A 12 10.29 15.55 31.94
CA GLY A 12 9.39 15.28 33.05
C GLY A 12 10.15 15.14 34.36
N LYS A 13 10.32 13.90 34.85
CA LYS A 13 10.99 13.63 36.14
C LYS A 13 12.46 14.04 36.15
N GLU A 14 13.10 14.04 34.99
CA GLU A 14 14.50 14.43 34.82
C GLU A 14 14.68 15.93 34.59
N GLY A 15 13.57 16.67 34.48
CA GLY A 15 13.54 18.11 34.31
C GLY A 15 13.91 18.56 32.90
N TRP A 16 14.41 19.79 32.81
CA TRP A 16 14.68 20.46 31.55
C TRP A 16 16.12 20.25 31.08
N TRP A 17 16.27 19.89 29.82
CA TRP A 17 17.54 19.61 29.19
C TRP A 17 17.80 20.55 28.03
N ASN A 18 19.03 21.04 27.93
CA ASN A 18 19.48 21.83 26.80
C ASN A 18 20.32 20.94 25.87
N GLY A 19 20.14 21.12 24.58
CA GLY A 19 20.89 20.39 23.56
C GLY A 19 21.24 21.29 22.39
N LYS A 20 21.98 20.71 21.44
CA LYS A 20 22.41 21.38 20.22
C LYS A 20 22.18 20.46 19.03
N ILE A 21 21.68 21.00 17.94
CA ILE A 21 21.58 20.25 16.68
C ILE A 21 23.01 19.99 16.17
N THR A 22 23.39 18.73 16.05
CA THR A 22 24.76 18.33 15.63
C THR A 22 24.79 17.67 14.27
N ARG A 23 23.66 17.13 13.80
CA ARG A 23 23.58 16.50 12.48
C ARG A 23 22.20 16.69 11.86
N GLN A 24 22.20 16.79 10.54
CA GLN A 24 21.00 16.82 9.72
C GLN A 24 21.14 15.79 8.60
N SER A 25 20.07 15.02 8.34
CA SER A 25 20.05 14.06 7.23
C SER A 25 20.14 14.80 5.89
N ARG A 26 20.72 14.16 4.85
CA ARG A 26 20.81 14.74 3.49
C ARG A 26 19.45 15.10 2.89
N LYS A 27 18.39 14.43 3.35
CA LYS A 27 17.01 14.66 2.93
C LYS A 27 16.25 15.60 3.89
N TYR A 28 16.91 16.15 4.90
CA TYR A 28 16.34 17.07 5.90
C TYR A 28 15.15 16.50 6.69
N THR A 29 14.97 15.18 6.68
CA THR A 29 13.90 14.45 7.39
C THR A 29 14.21 14.33 8.87
N ASP A 30 15.47 14.06 9.18
CA ASP A 30 15.92 13.66 10.51
C ASP A 30 17.00 14.63 11.01
N ILE A 31 16.84 15.06 12.26
CA ILE A 31 17.68 16.01 12.96
C ILE A 31 18.21 15.33 14.21
N THR A 32 19.53 15.22 14.34
CA THR A 32 20.15 14.71 15.56
C THR A 32 20.49 15.87 16.48
N VAL A 33 20.03 15.75 17.72
CA VAL A 33 20.35 16.64 18.83
C VAL A 33 21.31 15.91 19.75
N THR A 34 22.39 16.59 20.13
CA THR A 34 23.26 16.18 21.23
C THR A 34 22.86 16.95 22.47
N TRP A 35 22.52 16.24 23.53
CA TRP A 35 22.11 16.80 24.81
C TRP A 35 23.32 17.16 25.68
N SER A 36 23.08 17.87 26.78
CA SER A 36 24.14 18.33 27.69
C SER A 36 24.92 17.23 28.41
N ASP A 37 24.37 16.02 28.52
CA ASP A 37 25.08 14.82 29.00
C ASP A 37 25.93 14.14 27.91
N GLY A 38 25.89 14.64 26.67
CA GLY A 38 26.56 14.04 25.52
C GLY A 38 25.77 12.92 24.84
N SER A 39 24.55 12.61 25.31
CA SER A 39 23.68 11.65 24.63
C SER A 39 23.15 12.24 23.31
N ASN A 40 22.85 11.37 22.35
CA ASN A 40 22.36 11.77 21.03
C ASN A 40 20.96 11.21 20.80
N GLN A 41 20.06 12.04 20.32
CA GLN A 41 18.71 11.63 19.96
C GLN A 41 18.31 12.21 18.61
N THR A 42 17.60 11.40 17.82
CA THR A 42 17.16 11.79 16.47
C THR A 42 15.68 12.10 16.48
N PHE A 43 15.34 13.25 15.90
CA PHE A 43 13.99 13.77 15.82
C PHE A 43 13.60 14.01 14.37
N THR A 44 12.31 13.97 14.08
CA THR A 44 11.79 14.50 12.82
C THR A 44 12.01 16.02 12.78
N ARG A 45 12.04 16.59 11.58
CA ARG A 45 12.17 18.05 11.40
C ARG A 45 11.10 18.84 12.16
N GLN A 46 9.87 18.36 12.21
CA GLN A 46 8.78 19.04 12.92
C GLN A 46 9.03 19.04 14.43
N ALA A 47 9.37 17.89 15.01
CA ALA A 47 9.69 17.79 16.43
C ALA A 47 10.89 18.68 16.81
N ALA A 48 11.97 18.66 16.02
CA ALA A 48 13.13 19.53 16.25
C ALA A 48 12.79 21.02 16.22
N SER A 49 11.82 21.43 15.38
CA SER A 49 11.38 22.83 15.31
C SER A 49 10.70 23.29 16.62
N LEU A 50 9.93 22.39 17.25
CA LEU A 50 9.31 22.66 18.55
C LEU A 50 10.36 22.85 19.64
N LEU A 51 11.41 22.03 19.63
CA LEU A 51 12.51 22.13 20.61
C LEU A 51 13.31 23.43 20.46
N VAL A 52 13.52 23.91 19.22
CA VAL A 52 14.14 25.22 18.95
C VAL A 52 13.24 26.35 19.46
N ALA A 53 11.94 26.30 19.17
CA ALA A 53 10.98 27.31 19.62
C ALA A 53 10.92 27.39 21.16
N GLN A 54 10.96 26.23 21.82
CA GLN A 54 10.95 26.13 23.27
C GLN A 54 12.24 26.70 23.89
N TYR A 55 13.40 26.49 23.26
CA TYR A 55 14.63 27.16 23.67
C TYR A 55 14.56 28.68 23.50
N ALA A 56 14.01 29.16 22.37
CA ALA A 56 13.87 30.58 22.10
C ALA A 56 12.98 31.26 23.15
N ASP A 57 11.84 30.67 23.48
CA ASP A 57 10.92 31.18 24.50
C ASP A 57 11.59 31.24 25.89
N TRP A 58 12.25 30.16 26.29
CA TRP A 58 13.01 30.12 27.55
C TRP A 58 14.16 31.15 27.60
N SER A 59 14.91 31.30 26.52
CA SER A 59 16.01 32.27 26.46
C SER A 59 15.51 33.71 26.55
N SER A 60 14.34 33.99 25.98
CA SER A 60 13.71 35.31 25.99
C SER A 60 13.18 35.70 27.38
N THR A 61 12.63 34.74 28.12
CA THR A 61 12.11 34.95 29.48
C THR A 61 13.24 35.13 30.49
N ARG A 62 14.36 34.40 30.34
CA ARG A 62 15.55 34.60 31.17
C ARG A 62 16.24 35.95 30.93
N ALA A 63 16.27 36.43 29.69
CA ALA A 63 16.83 37.73 29.33
C ALA A 63 16.03 38.93 29.88
N LYS A 64 14.72 38.75 30.14
CA LYS A 64 13.86 39.79 30.76
C LYS A 64 14.00 39.89 32.28
N GLY A 65 14.71 38.96 32.93
CA GLY A 65 14.91 38.93 34.38
C GLY A 65 15.94 39.90 34.95
N THR A 66 16.65 40.69 34.14
CA THR A 66 17.78 41.53 34.62
C THR A 66 17.56 43.04 34.54
N LYS A 67 16.34 43.52 34.21
CA LYS A 67 16.05 44.97 34.21
C LYS A 67 14.67 45.28 34.78
N ASN A 68 14.55 45.37 36.11
CA ASN A 68 13.76 46.37 36.83
C ASN A 68 13.66 46.07 38.34
N SER A 69 14.61 46.60 39.11
CA SER A 69 14.43 46.83 40.54
C SER A 69 13.85 48.24 40.76
N LYS A 70 12.52 48.39 40.61
CA LYS A 70 11.82 49.55 41.20
C LYS A 70 10.47 49.12 41.76
N LYS A 71 10.43 49.08 43.09
CA LYS A 71 9.29 48.79 43.95
C LYS A 71 8.00 49.42 43.44
N ARG A 72 6.95 48.60 43.26
CA ARG A 72 5.54 49.02 43.33
C ARG A 72 4.81 48.07 44.29
N PRO A 73 3.84 48.57 45.07
CA PRO A 73 3.17 47.81 46.11
C PRO A 73 2.33 46.67 45.50
N LEU A 74 2.41 45.48 46.12
CA LEU A 74 1.55 44.34 45.79
C LEU A 74 0.10 44.68 46.17
N THR A 75 -0.72 44.99 45.17
CA THR A 75 -2.17 44.82 45.25
C THR A 75 -2.52 43.41 44.77
N ALA A 76 -3.14 42.65 45.67
CA ALA A 76 -3.60 41.29 45.47
C ALA A 76 -4.64 41.20 44.34
N ALA A 77 -4.21 40.69 43.19
CA ALA A 77 -5.07 40.18 42.12
C ALA A 77 -4.23 39.27 41.20
N THR A 78 -3.79 38.10 41.68
CA THR A 78 -3.00 37.17 40.83
C THR A 78 -3.30 35.69 41.06
N THR A 79 -4.22 35.32 41.95
CA THR A 79 -4.44 33.90 42.28
C THR A 79 -5.43 33.16 41.36
N ASN A 80 -6.18 33.84 40.50
CA ASN A 80 -7.23 33.18 39.70
C ASN A 80 -6.82 32.84 38.26
N THR A 81 -5.75 33.44 37.71
CA THR A 81 -5.35 33.21 36.30
C THR A 81 -4.51 31.95 36.11
N SER A 82 -3.81 31.47 37.14
CA SER A 82 -3.00 30.25 37.08
C SER A 82 -3.85 28.97 37.03
N THR A 83 -4.91 28.92 37.84
CA THR A 83 -5.82 27.75 37.89
C THR A 83 -6.62 27.60 36.61
N THR A 84 -7.14 28.70 36.05
CA THR A 84 -7.89 28.66 34.78
C THR A 84 -7.00 28.27 33.59
N ALA A 85 -5.75 28.72 33.56
CA ALA A 85 -4.78 28.31 32.54
C ALA A 85 -4.43 26.81 32.65
N SER A 86 -4.29 26.27 33.87
CA SER A 86 -4.07 24.84 34.11
C SER A 86 -5.25 23.99 33.62
N THR A 87 -6.49 24.36 33.96
CA THR A 87 -7.67 23.61 33.52
C THR A 87 -7.87 23.66 32.00
N ALA A 88 -7.53 24.78 31.35
CA ALA A 88 -7.60 24.89 29.89
C ALA A 88 -6.53 24.01 29.23
N PHE A 89 -5.32 23.95 29.79
CA PHE A 89 -4.26 23.08 29.32
C PHE A 89 -4.64 21.60 29.45
N ASP A 90 -5.16 21.17 30.60
CA ASP A 90 -5.58 19.79 30.83
C ASP A 90 -6.71 19.37 29.86
N SER A 91 -7.66 20.27 29.60
CA SER A 91 -8.73 20.02 28.63
C SER A 91 -8.20 19.85 27.20
N VAL A 92 -7.24 20.69 26.78
CA VAL A 92 -6.62 20.58 25.45
C VAL A 92 -5.81 19.29 25.34
N MET A 93 -5.03 18.94 26.37
CA MET A 93 -4.25 17.70 26.39
C MET A 93 -5.14 16.46 26.36
N GLY A 94 -6.25 16.45 27.11
CA GLY A 94 -7.25 15.38 27.06
C GLY A 94 -7.82 15.20 25.65
N SER A 95 -8.20 16.31 25.00
CA SER A 95 -8.69 16.27 23.62
C SER A 95 -7.65 15.76 22.62
N LEU A 96 -6.38 16.13 22.79
CA LEU A 96 -5.28 15.67 21.94
C LEU A 96 -5.00 14.17 22.13
N ILE A 97 -5.06 13.68 23.37
CA ILE A 97 -4.89 12.24 23.67
C ILE A 97 -6.02 11.45 23.01
N SER A 98 -7.28 11.84 23.21
CA SER A 98 -8.42 11.16 22.59
C SER A 98 -8.36 11.21 21.06
N SER A 99 -7.92 12.34 20.48
CA SER A 99 -7.72 12.44 19.03
C SER A 99 -6.59 11.52 18.54
N SER A 100 -5.51 11.38 19.31
CA SER A 100 -4.40 10.49 18.97
C SER A 100 -4.81 9.02 19.04
N GLU A 101 -5.61 8.64 20.03
CA GLU A 101 -6.15 7.28 20.18
C GLU A 101 -7.08 6.94 19.01
N ALA A 102 -7.98 7.85 18.63
CA ALA A 102 -8.87 7.63 17.48
C ALA A 102 -8.11 7.46 16.16
N LEU A 103 -7.07 8.28 15.93
CA LEU A 103 -6.21 8.13 14.75
C LEU A 103 -5.39 6.83 14.77
N GLN A 104 -5.03 6.35 15.95
CA GLN A 104 -4.35 5.07 16.09
C GLN A 104 -5.28 3.91 15.74
N GLU A 105 -6.52 3.93 16.24
CA GLU A 105 -7.55 2.94 15.92
C GLU A 105 -7.87 2.92 14.42
N GLU A 106 -8.01 4.09 13.78
CA GLU A 106 -8.22 4.18 12.34
C GLU A 106 -7.04 3.61 11.54
N ASN A 107 -5.80 3.87 11.97
CA ASN A 107 -4.62 3.29 11.32
C ASN A 107 -4.59 1.76 11.44
N ASP A 108 -5.04 1.22 12.56
CA ASP A 108 -5.05 -0.23 12.77
C ASP A 108 -6.17 -0.90 11.94
N ASP A 109 -7.37 -0.29 11.85
CA ASP A 109 -8.43 -0.75 10.93
C ASP A 109 -8.00 -0.67 9.45
N LEU A 110 -7.30 0.40 9.05
CA LEU A 110 -6.78 0.53 7.70
C LEU A 110 -5.72 -0.53 7.37
N LYS A 111 -4.84 -0.89 8.33
CA LYS A 111 -3.89 -2.01 8.15
C LYS A 111 -4.62 -3.34 7.97
N ASP A 112 -5.65 -3.60 8.76
CA ASP A 112 -6.44 -4.82 8.65
C ASP A 112 -7.15 -4.91 7.30
N LYS A 113 -7.74 -3.81 6.82
CA LYS A 113 -8.32 -3.74 5.46
C LYS A 113 -7.28 -3.99 4.38
N LEU A 114 -6.09 -3.43 4.52
CA LEU A 114 -5.00 -3.62 3.56
C LEU A 114 -4.53 -5.07 3.52
N LEU A 115 -4.42 -5.74 4.67
CA LEU A 115 -4.11 -7.17 4.73
C LEU A 115 -5.19 -8.03 4.07
N ARG A 116 -6.48 -7.75 4.33
CA ARG A 116 -7.59 -8.47 3.69
C ARG A 116 -7.58 -8.33 2.16
N LEU A 117 -7.39 -7.12 1.66
CA LEU A 117 -7.30 -6.87 0.21
C LEU A 117 -6.08 -7.54 -0.42
N GLN A 118 -4.97 -7.65 0.30
CA GLN A 118 -3.79 -8.40 -0.18
C GLN A 118 -4.09 -9.89 -0.30
N CYS A 119 -4.77 -10.49 0.68
CA CYS A 119 -5.21 -11.88 0.61
C CYS A 119 -6.15 -12.11 -0.59
N GLU A 120 -7.16 -11.26 -0.76
CA GLU A 120 -8.12 -11.38 -1.87
C GLU A 120 -7.44 -11.28 -3.25
N ASN A 121 -6.44 -10.40 -3.39
CA ASN A 121 -5.68 -10.29 -4.64
C ASN A 121 -4.86 -11.56 -4.95
N GLU A 122 -4.25 -12.19 -3.95
CA GLU A 122 -3.51 -13.43 -4.18
C GLU A 122 -4.46 -14.61 -4.49
N ASP A 123 -5.62 -14.67 -3.86
CA ASP A 123 -6.66 -15.66 -4.16
C ASP A 123 -7.18 -15.50 -5.61
N LEU A 124 -7.55 -14.28 -6.01
CA LEU A 124 -8.01 -13.97 -7.37
C LEU A 124 -6.95 -14.29 -8.44
N LYS A 125 -5.68 -14.01 -8.14
CA LYS A 125 -4.55 -14.34 -9.02
C LYS A 125 -4.37 -15.85 -9.17
N GLY A 126 -4.57 -16.61 -8.09
CA GLY A 126 -4.61 -18.07 -8.11
C GLY A 126 -5.75 -18.61 -8.96
N GLU A 127 -6.96 -18.07 -8.80
CA GLU A 127 -8.13 -18.46 -9.60
C GLU A 127 -7.93 -18.17 -11.10
N LEU A 128 -7.37 -17.00 -11.43
CA LEU A 128 -7.03 -16.64 -12.81
C LEU A 128 -6.00 -17.61 -13.42
N ALA A 129 -5.00 -18.04 -12.65
CA ALA A 129 -4.00 -19.01 -13.10
C ALA A 129 -4.64 -20.39 -13.37
N GLU A 130 -5.52 -20.85 -12.47
CA GLU A 130 -6.25 -22.11 -12.67
C GLU A 130 -7.24 -22.02 -13.85
N GLN A 131 -7.91 -20.89 -14.05
CA GLN A 131 -8.78 -20.68 -15.22
C GLN A 131 -7.98 -20.74 -16.53
N ARG A 132 -6.80 -20.10 -16.59
CA ARG A 132 -5.90 -20.20 -17.75
C ARG A 132 -5.45 -21.63 -18.02
N LYS A 133 -5.13 -22.39 -16.97
CA LYS A 133 -4.79 -23.81 -17.07
C LYS A 133 -5.95 -24.64 -17.61
N ARG A 134 -7.18 -24.38 -17.16
CA ARG A 134 -8.39 -25.02 -17.69
C ARG A 134 -8.62 -24.68 -19.17
N GLN A 135 -8.49 -23.42 -19.55
CA GLN A 135 -8.63 -22.98 -20.96
C GLN A 135 -7.58 -23.62 -21.87
N CYS A 136 -6.33 -23.72 -21.41
CA CYS A 136 -5.26 -24.42 -22.13
C CYS A 136 -5.60 -25.91 -22.32
N LYS A 137 -6.17 -26.54 -21.29
CA LYS A 137 -6.58 -27.94 -21.36
C LYS A 137 -7.74 -28.14 -22.35
N THR A 138 -8.75 -27.26 -22.33
CA THR A 138 -9.87 -27.35 -23.28
C THR A 138 -9.47 -27.06 -24.72
N ALA A 139 -8.51 -26.15 -24.93
CA ALA A 139 -7.94 -25.89 -26.26
C ALA A 139 -7.15 -27.11 -26.79
N SER A 140 -6.43 -27.81 -25.91
CA SER A 140 -5.73 -29.06 -26.27
C SER A 140 -6.70 -30.22 -26.56
N THR A 141 -7.80 -30.35 -25.82
CA THR A 141 -8.75 -31.46 -26.04
C THR A 141 -9.60 -31.31 -27.30
N TYR A 142 -9.80 -30.09 -27.82
CA TYR A 142 -10.51 -29.87 -29.08
C TYR A 142 -9.60 -29.91 -30.33
N GLY A 143 -8.28 -29.88 -30.15
CA GLY A 143 -7.32 -29.86 -31.28
C GLY A 143 -6.78 -31.23 -31.72
N GLU A 144 -6.94 -32.28 -30.92
CA GLU A 144 -6.27 -33.58 -31.22
C GLU A 144 -7.23 -34.73 -31.55
N GLY A 145 -8.53 -34.60 -31.27
CA GLY A 145 -9.52 -35.68 -31.49
C GLY A 145 -10.32 -35.54 -32.79
N ASP A 146 -10.85 -34.35 -33.05
CA ASP A 146 -11.80 -34.15 -34.15
C ASP A 146 -11.11 -34.12 -35.52
N ASP A 147 -9.90 -33.56 -35.62
CA ASP A 147 -9.17 -33.48 -36.89
C ASP A 147 -8.81 -34.86 -37.45
N GLY A 148 -8.42 -35.79 -36.57
CA GLY A 148 -8.08 -37.17 -36.95
C GLY A 148 -9.30 -37.97 -37.42
N GLU A 149 -10.42 -37.86 -36.72
CA GLU A 149 -11.66 -38.51 -37.11
C GLU A 149 -12.25 -37.89 -38.39
N ILE A 150 -12.14 -36.57 -38.57
CA ILE A 150 -12.52 -35.89 -39.81
C ILE A 150 -11.69 -36.37 -40.99
N GLU A 151 -10.37 -36.48 -40.86
CA GLU A 151 -9.51 -36.98 -41.96
C GLU A 151 -9.73 -38.46 -42.25
N ARG A 152 -9.99 -39.28 -41.22
CA ARG A 152 -10.38 -40.69 -41.39
C ARG A 152 -11.69 -40.81 -42.16
N LEU A 153 -12.72 -40.05 -41.76
CA LEU A 153 -14.02 -40.03 -42.42
C LEU A 153 -13.94 -39.50 -43.84
N LYS A 154 -13.12 -38.47 -44.12
CA LYS A 154 -12.83 -38.02 -45.49
C LYS A 154 -12.24 -39.13 -46.35
N GLY A 155 -11.26 -39.87 -45.82
CA GLY A 155 -10.66 -41.00 -46.52
C GLY A 155 -11.67 -42.11 -46.85
N GLU A 156 -12.57 -42.43 -45.91
CA GLU A 156 -13.66 -43.38 -46.15
C GLU A 156 -14.63 -42.89 -47.22
N ILE A 157 -15.03 -41.62 -47.19
CA ILE A 157 -15.92 -41.03 -48.21
C ILE A 157 -15.30 -41.16 -49.60
N GLU A 158 -14.01 -40.89 -49.76
CA GLU A 158 -13.35 -40.94 -51.06
C GLU A 158 -13.15 -42.37 -51.57
N SER A 159 -12.90 -43.31 -50.67
CA SER A 159 -12.92 -44.75 -50.97
C SER A 159 -14.30 -45.21 -51.46
N TYR A 160 -15.38 -44.77 -50.79
CA TYR A 160 -16.74 -45.11 -51.20
C TYR A 160 -17.13 -44.45 -52.53
N LYS A 161 -16.71 -43.21 -52.81
CA LYS A 161 -16.92 -42.57 -54.11
C LYS A 161 -16.29 -43.37 -55.25
N GLU A 162 -15.05 -43.83 -55.09
CA GLU A 162 -14.36 -44.61 -56.13
C GLU A 162 -15.05 -45.96 -56.36
N LYS A 163 -15.50 -46.63 -55.29
CA LYS A 163 -16.31 -47.86 -55.42
C LYS A 163 -17.61 -47.62 -56.18
N ILE A 164 -18.33 -46.55 -55.87
CA ILE A 164 -19.59 -46.20 -56.55
C ILE A 164 -19.33 -45.93 -58.04
N LYS A 165 -18.24 -45.24 -58.37
CA LYS A 165 -17.83 -44.97 -59.75
C LYS A 165 -17.56 -46.28 -60.52
N GLN A 166 -16.75 -47.18 -59.96
CA GLN A 166 -16.45 -48.48 -60.59
C GLN A 166 -17.71 -49.35 -60.78
N GLN A 167 -18.59 -49.37 -59.79
CA GLN A 167 -19.86 -50.07 -59.90
C GLN A 167 -20.75 -49.46 -60.99
N SER A 168 -20.79 -48.14 -61.09
CA SER A 168 -21.57 -47.44 -62.13
C SER A 168 -21.06 -47.76 -63.54
N GLU A 169 -19.75 -47.80 -63.74
CA GLU A 169 -19.12 -48.20 -65.01
C GLU A 169 -19.43 -49.66 -65.37
N THR A 170 -19.42 -50.55 -64.38
CA THR A 170 -19.76 -51.96 -64.55
C THR A 170 -21.23 -52.12 -64.96
N ILE A 171 -22.15 -51.42 -64.29
CA ILE A 171 -23.58 -51.42 -64.62
C ILE A 171 -23.80 -50.91 -66.04
N ALA A 172 -23.13 -49.82 -66.44
CA ALA A 172 -23.23 -49.29 -67.80
C ALA A 172 -22.80 -50.32 -68.85
N THR A 173 -21.70 -51.02 -68.61
CA THR A 173 -21.17 -52.06 -69.50
C THR A 173 -22.13 -53.25 -69.61
N LEU A 174 -22.64 -53.75 -68.49
CA LEU A 174 -23.62 -54.83 -68.47
C LEU A 174 -24.91 -54.44 -69.18
N GLY A 175 -25.37 -53.19 -69.01
CA GLY A 175 -26.53 -52.65 -69.71
C GLY A 175 -26.37 -52.65 -71.24
N GLN A 176 -25.18 -52.30 -71.74
CA GLN A 176 -24.87 -52.38 -73.17
C GLN A 176 -24.90 -53.82 -73.69
N ILE A 177 -24.30 -54.77 -72.95
CA ILE A 177 -24.29 -56.19 -73.31
C ILE A 177 -25.74 -56.73 -73.41
N VAL A 178 -26.56 -56.50 -72.38
CA VAL A 178 -27.96 -56.96 -72.37
C VAL A 178 -28.74 -56.34 -73.54
N THR A 179 -28.55 -55.05 -73.81
CA THR A 179 -29.20 -54.37 -74.93
C THR A 179 -28.78 -54.94 -76.29
N SER A 180 -27.51 -55.34 -76.43
CA SER A 180 -27.01 -55.96 -77.66
C SER A 180 -27.55 -57.39 -77.85
N GLN A 181 -27.66 -58.18 -76.77
CA GLN A 181 -28.24 -59.52 -76.82
C GLN A 181 -29.73 -59.50 -77.16
N ALA A 182 -30.49 -58.52 -76.65
CA ALA A 182 -31.91 -58.38 -76.94
C ALA A 182 -32.22 -57.98 -78.40
N LYS A 183 -31.21 -57.56 -79.18
CA LYS A 183 -31.34 -57.18 -80.60
C LYS A 183 -30.82 -58.27 -81.57
N SER A 184 -30.22 -59.33 -81.04
CA SER A 184 -29.77 -60.52 -81.79
C SER A 184 -30.84 -61.59 -81.80
#